data_AF-A0A1Z9ULB1-F1
#
_entry.id   AF-A0A1Z9ULB1-F1
#
_cell.length_a   1.000
_cell.length_b   1.000
_cell.length_c   1.000
_cell.angle_alpha   90.00
_cell.angle_beta   90.00
_cell.angle_gamma   90.00
#
_symmetry.space_group_name_H-M   'P 1'
#
loop_
_entity.id
_entity.type
_entity.pdbx_description
1 polymer ?
#
loop_
_entity_poly.entity_id
_entity_poly.type
_entity_poly.pdbx_seq_one_letter_code
_entity_poly.pdbx_strand_id
1 'polypeptide(L)'
;MKELTSEQIQENWEKLRSVINDTFEDERLEKLNVMYDYFEDRMVIAPASGKEHYHNAMVGGYVEHILHIVDYSLQIKKMWEENGAIIDFLDEELIFAALHHDLGKVGDLNHDYYIPEDSDWHRKNTGSIFKHNPKLEFMTVTDRALFLLQHFGVSMSVNEYIGLRLTDGMYEEANKKYLVTFRPEFSLRSNIARILHQADSMSTFIESDEWKRTEIVEEQKVEKSVEKIKKAVTMKETSDELSQKSKDLFDELFGDK
;
A
#
# COMPACT_ATOMS: atom_id res chain seq x y z
N MET A 1 -3.29 -13.26 -2.96
CA MET A 1 -3.09 -11.82 -2.64
C MET A 1 -2.58 -11.72 -1.21
N LYS A 2 -1.65 -10.79 -0.90
CA LYS A 2 -1.23 -10.57 0.49
C LYS A 2 -2.44 -10.06 1.28
N GLU A 3 -2.64 -10.63 2.47
CA GLU A 3 -3.71 -10.24 3.39
C GLU A 3 -3.10 -10.15 4.79
N LEU A 4 -3.33 -9.04 5.48
CA LEU A 4 -2.93 -8.87 6.87
C LEU A 4 -3.99 -9.48 7.80
N THR A 5 -3.55 -10.14 8.87
CA THR A 5 -4.47 -10.51 9.95
C THR A 5 -4.88 -9.29 10.76
N SER A 6 -5.99 -9.39 11.49
CA SER A 6 -6.44 -8.30 12.38
C SER A 6 -5.39 -7.94 13.43
N GLU A 7 -4.63 -8.92 13.93
CA GLU A 7 -3.53 -8.70 14.86
C GLU A 7 -2.39 -7.91 14.20
N GLN A 8 -2.02 -8.26 12.95
CA GLN A 8 -0.97 -7.52 12.22
C GLN A 8 -1.39 -6.07 11.94
N ILE A 9 -2.66 -5.83 11.60
CA ILE A 9 -3.19 -4.48 11.41
C ILE A 9 -3.08 -3.68 12.71
N GLN A 10 -3.50 -4.27 13.83
CA GLN A 10 -3.43 -3.62 15.13
C GLN A 10 -1.97 -3.34 15.54
N GLU A 11 -1.06 -4.31 15.40
CA GLU A 11 0.35 -4.13 15.71
C GLU A 11 0.98 -3.03 14.85
N ASN A 12 0.62 -2.95 13.57
CA ASN A 12 1.11 -1.90 12.67
C ASN A 12 0.60 -0.53 13.09
N TRP A 13 -0.67 -0.42 13.50
CA TRP A 13 -1.21 0.82 14.05
C TRP A 13 -0.48 1.25 15.33
N GLU A 14 -0.28 0.34 16.26
CA GLU A 14 0.46 0.60 17.51
C GLU A 14 1.89 1.07 17.23
N LYS A 15 2.58 0.45 16.26
CA LYS A 15 3.91 0.90 15.81
C LYS A 15 3.88 2.31 15.22
N LEU A 16 2.90 2.61 14.36
CA LEU A 16 2.73 3.94 13.78
C LEU A 16 2.53 5.00 14.87
N ARG A 17 1.66 4.72 15.85
CA ARG A 17 1.43 5.60 17.01
C ARG A 17 2.67 5.77 17.86
N SER A 18 3.47 4.72 18.05
CA SER A 18 4.78 4.85 18.73
C SER A 18 5.69 5.80 17.97
N VAL A 19 5.86 5.62 16.65
CA VAL A 19 6.70 6.52 15.82
C VAL A 19 6.27 7.97 16.00
N ILE A 20 4.96 8.27 15.98
CA ILE A 20 4.45 9.63 16.18
C ILE A 20 4.80 10.15 17.58
N ASN A 21 4.50 9.39 18.63
CA ASN A 21 4.72 9.80 20.02
C ASN A 21 6.20 9.90 20.41
N ASP A 22 7.06 9.12 19.75
CA ASP A 22 8.51 9.10 20.00
C ASP A 22 9.26 10.17 19.18
N THR A 23 8.65 10.69 18.11
CA THR A 23 9.28 11.66 17.18
C THR A 23 8.89 13.10 17.44
N PHE A 24 7.63 13.37 17.81
CA PHE A 24 7.11 14.72 17.96
C PHE A 24 6.82 15.06 19.42
N GLU A 25 6.86 16.34 19.77
CA GLU A 25 6.63 16.82 21.14
C GLU A 25 5.61 17.99 21.17
N ASP A 26 5.21 18.40 22.37
CA ASP A 26 4.41 19.58 22.66
C ASP A 26 3.10 19.70 21.84
N GLU A 27 2.72 20.94 21.50
CA GLU A 27 1.51 21.28 20.74
C GLU A 27 1.45 20.58 19.37
N ARG A 28 2.62 20.28 18.77
CA ARG A 28 2.67 19.57 17.49
C ARG A 28 2.20 18.13 17.66
N LEU A 29 2.70 17.43 18.68
CA LEU A 29 2.28 16.06 19.00
C LEU A 29 0.79 16.00 19.32
N GLU A 30 0.28 16.94 20.11
CA GLU A 30 -1.14 17.01 20.45
C GLU A 30 -2.03 17.10 19.19
N LYS A 31 -1.70 17.99 18.26
CA LYS A 31 -2.45 18.16 17.00
C LYS A 31 -2.35 16.95 16.09
N LEU A 32 -1.18 16.32 16.00
CA LEU A 32 -1.01 15.08 15.26
C LEU A 32 -1.89 13.98 15.85
N ASN A 33 -1.85 13.77 17.17
CA ASN A 33 -2.69 12.78 17.82
C ASN A 33 -4.19 13.04 17.60
N VAL A 34 -4.65 14.30 17.66
CA VAL A 34 -6.05 14.64 17.31
C VAL A 34 -6.40 14.23 15.87
N MET A 35 -5.49 14.45 14.90
CA MET A 35 -5.70 14.04 13.52
C MET A 35 -5.73 12.51 13.37
N TYR A 36 -4.77 11.81 13.96
CA TYR A 36 -4.69 10.35 13.87
C TYR A 36 -5.88 9.67 14.56
N ASP A 37 -6.33 10.18 15.71
CA ASP A 37 -7.54 9.70 16.40
C ASP A 37 -8.79 9.92 15.52
N TYR A 38 -8.88 11.07 14.84
CA TYR A 38 -10.01 11.36 13.93
C TYR A 38 -10.08 10.39 12.75
N PHE A 39 -8.93 9.95 12.24
CA PHE A 39 -8.86 9.09 11.06
C PHE A 39 -8.72 7.60 11.37
N GLU A 40 -8.50 7.21 12.63
CA GLU A 40 -8.13 5.85 13.06
C GLU A 40 -8.95 4.76 12.37
N ASP A 41 -10.28 4.78 12.53
CA ASP A 41 -11.20 3.77 12.00
C ASP A 41 -11.03 3.53 10.49
N ARG A 42 -10.64 4.56 9.75
CA ARG A 42 -10.45 4.50 8.29
C ARG A 42 -9.01 4.19 7.91
N MET A 43 -8.06 4.84 8.60
CA MET A 43 -6.64 4.75 8.28
C MET A 43 -6.11 3.34 8.53
N VAL A 44 -6.54 2.67 9.60
CA VAL A 44 -6.09 1.31 9.96
C VAL A 44 -6.46 0.25 8.92
N ILE A 45 -7.55 0.45 8.17
CA ILE A 45 -8.03 -0.50 7.15
C ILE A 45 -7.79 -0.01 5.72
N ALA A 46 -7.31 1.21 5.52
CA ALA A 46 -7.11 1.80 4.20
C ALA A 46 -6.06 0.99 3.39
N PRO A 47 -6.27 0.78 2.09
CA PRO A 47 -5.26 0.22 1.21
C PRO A 47 -4.27 1.29 0.74
N ALA A 48 -3.02 0.91 0.46
CA ALA A 48 -2.01 1.83 -0.08
C ALA A 48 -2.25 2.13 -1.57
N SER A 49 -2.86 1.18 -2.30
CA SER A 49 -3.15 1.32 -3.73
C SER A 49 -4.38 0.51 -4.16
N GLY A 50 -4.86 0.77 -5.38
CA GLY A 50 -6.11 0.19 -5.88
C GLY A 50 -5.97 -1.09 -6.71
N LYS A 51 -4.76 -1.49 -7.13
CA LYS A 51 -4.56 -2.64 -8.03
C LYS A 51 -3.66 -3.69 -7.41
N GLU A 52 -3.97 -4.95 -7.64
CA GLU A 52 -3.29 -6.09 -7.01
C GLU A 52 -1.76 -6.11 -7.18
N HIS A 53 -1.26 -5.67 -8.33
CA HIS A 53 0.17 -5.63 -8.65
C HIS A 53 0.87 -4.33 -8.25
N TYR A 54 0.13 -3.37 -7.69
CA TYR A 54 0.67 -2.17 -7.07
C TYR A 54 0.95 -2.42 -5.58
N HIS A 55 1.66 -1.48 -4.97
CA HIS A 55 2.17 -1.59 -3.62
C HIS A 55 1.05 -1.67 -2.59
N ASN A 56 1.10 -2.71 -1.74
CA ASN A 56 0.18 -2.93 -0.62
C ASN A 56 -1.31 -2.65 -0.91
N ALA A 57 -1.80 -3.18 -2.04
CA ALA A 57 -3.20 -3.09 -2.45
C ALA A 57 -4.13 -4.04 -1.66
N MET A 58 -4.12 -3.92 -0.33
CA MET A 58 -4.86 -4.78 0.60
C MET A 58 -5.37 -3.99 1.80
N VAL A 59 -6.33 -4.54 2.54
CA VAL A 59 -6.83 -3.94 3.79
C VAL A 59 -5.68 -3.75 4.79
N GLY A 60 -5.55 -2.54 5.32
CA GLY A 60 -4.44 -2.15 6.22
C GLY A 60 -3.10 -1.92 5.53
N GLY A 61 -3.05 -2.01 4.20
CA GLY A 61 -1.83 -1.81 3.42
C GLY A 61 -1.27 -0.39 3.50
N TYR A 62 -2.10 0.63 3.75
CA TYR A 62 -1.66 2.01 3.91
C TYR A 62 -0.68 2.15 5.08
N VAL A 63 -1.06 1.70 6.28
CA VAL A 63 -0.20 1.81 7.47
C VAL A 63 1.08 1.01 7.31
N GLU A 64 0.99 -0.22 6.76
CA GLU A 64 2.19 -1.04 6.51
C GLU A 64 3.16 -0.34 5.55
N HIS A 65 2.65 0.25 4.47
CA HIS A 65 3.46 0.99 3.50
C HIS A 65 4.14 2.21 4.15
N ILE A 66 3.40 3.03 4.92
CA ILE A 66 3.97 4.18 5.63
C ILE A 66 5.09 3.77 6.59
N LEU A 67 4.93 2.67 7.33
CA LEU A 67 5.98 2.15 8.21
C LEU A 67 7.24 1.74 7.44
N HIS A 68 7.09 1.11 6.26
CA HIS A 68 8.23 0.84 5.39
C HIS A 68 8.92 2.12 4.94
N ILE A 69 8.16 3.16 4.56
CA ILE A 69 8.75 4.43 4.11
C ILE A 69 9.55 5.10 5.23
N VAL A 70 9.04 5.10 6.46
CA VAL A 70 9.76 5.63 7.62
C VAL A 70 11.08 4.89 7.84
N ASP A 71 11.04 3.55 7.90
CA ASP A 71 12.23 2.72 8.12
C ASP A 71 13.26 2.90 7.00
N TYR A 72 12.82 2.80 5.75
CA TYR A 72 13.69 2.92 4.59
C TYR A 72 14.27 4.31 4.42
N SER A 73 13.53 5.36 4.76
CA SER A 73 14.04 6.74 4.73
C SER A 73 15.22 6.91 5.69
N LEU A 74 15.13 6.36 6.91
CA LEU A 74 16.22 6.42 7.89
C LEU A 74 17.45 5.62 7.43
N GLN A 75 17.24 4.44 6.85
CA GLN A 75 18.33 3.62 6.28
C GLN A 75 19.02 4.30 5.10
N ILE A 76 18.25 4.86 4.16
CA ILE A 76 18.78 5.56 2.99
C ILE A 76 19.48 6.85 3.41
N LYS A 77 18.93 7.61 4.37
CA LYS A 77 19.59 8.78 4.95
C LYS A 77 20.98 8.42 5.46
N LYS A 78 21.09 7.33 6.25
CA LYS A 78 22.36 6.83 6.77
C LYS A 78 23.32 6.45 5.63
N MET A 79 22.85 5.76 4.60
CA MET A 79 23.67 5.42 3.43
C MET A 79 24.21 6.69 2.73
N TRP A 80 23.37 7.73 2.57
CA TRP A 80 23.79 9.00 1.98
C TRP A 80 24.86 9.70 2.84
N GLU A 81 24.64 9.76 4.15
CA GLU A 81 25.58 10.33 5.12
C GLU A 81 26.94 9.61 5.09
N GLU A 82 26.94 8.27 5.10
CA GLU A 82 28.15 7.44 5.02
C GLU A 82 28.95 7.66 3.72
N ASN A 83 28.28 8.09 2.65
CA ASN A 83 28.90 8.42 1.37
C ASN A 83 29.22 9.92 1.21
N GLY A 84 29.12 10.72 2.28
CA GLY A 84 29.53 12.12 2.32
C GLY A 84 28.49 13.11 1.79
N ALA A 85 27.22 12.72 1.69
CA ALA A 85 26.15 13.65 1.38
C ALA A 85 25.93 14.67 2.50
N ILE A 86 25.49 15.88 2.13
CA ILE A 86 25.07 16.89 3.10
C ILE A 86 23.65 16.52 3.59
N ILE A 87 23.52 16.34 4.90
CA ILE A 87 22.24 16.17 5.61
C ILE A 87 21.96 17.46 6.36
N ASP A 88 21.08 18.29 5.79
CA ASP A 88 20.73 19.64 6.26
C ASP A 88 19.27 19.74 6.75
N PHE A 89 18.74 18.61 7.19
CA PHE A 89 17.39 18.44 7.74
C PHE A 89 17.44 17.54 8.98
N LEU A 90 16.42 17.62 9.82
CA LEU A 90 16.30 16.82 11.03
C LEU A 90 15.64 15.46 10.74
N ASP A 91 15.91 14.48 11.59
CA ASP A 91 15.22 13.18 11.54
C ASP A 91 13.70 13.35 11.75
N GLU A 92 13.29 14.28 12.61
CA GLU A 92 11.89 14.69 12.77
C GLU A 92 11.28 15.15 11.43
N GLU A 93 11.98 15.99 10.66
CA GLU A 93 11.48 16.49 9.37
C GLU A 93 11.37 15.36 8.33
N LEU A 94 12.32 14.42 8.34
CA LEU A 94 12.30 13.26 7.45
C LEU A 94 11.14 12.32 7.78
N ILE A 95 10.98 11.97 9.07
CA ILE A 95 9.90 11.11 9.56
C ILE A 95 8.55 11.78 9.32
N PHE A 96 8.44 13.10 9.56
CA PHE A 96 7.23 13.85 9.28
C PHE A 96 6.81 13.73 7.82
N ALA A 97 7.72 13.96 6.88
CA ALA A 97 7.40 13.84 5.47
C ALA A 97 7.07 12.40 5.08
N ALA A 98 7.80 11.40 5.58
CA ALA A 98 7.53 9.98 5.34
C ALA A 98 6.13 9.55 5.82
N LEU A 99 5.74 9.95 7.03
CA LEU A 99 4.43 9.64 7.60
C LEU A 99 3.27 10.20 6.79
N HIS A 100 3.45 11.39 6.19
CA HIS A 100 2.32 12.17 5.66
C HIS A 100 2.31 12.32 4.12
N HIS A 101 3.32 11.85 3.39
CA HIS A 101 3.38 11.97 1.92
C HIS A 101 2.12 11.44 1.23
N ASP A 102 1.60 10.33 1.74
CA ASP A 102 0.44 9.62 1.20
C ASP A 102 -0.85 9.85 2.01
N LEU A 103 -0.86 10.78 2.98
CA LEU A 103 -2.02 11.05 3.87
C LEU A 103 -3.32 11.30 3.10
N GLY A 104 -3.24 11.89 1.90
CA GLY A 104 -4.41 12.08 1.04
C GLY A 104 -5.13 10.78 0.63
N LYS A 105 -4.48 9.62 0.74
CA LYS A 105 -5.10 8.30 0.49
C LYS A 105 -6.01 7.82 1.62
N VAL A 106 -6.05 8.51 2.76
CA VAL A 106 -7.03 8.23 3.82
C VAL A 106 -8.42 8.74 3.43
N GLY A 107 -8.49 9.77 2.60
CA GLY A 107 -9.72 10.37 2.10
C GLY A 107 -9.91 11.79 2.58
N ASP A 108 -11.15 12.28 2.60
CA ASP A 108 -11.49 13.60 3.13
C ASP A 108 -12.02 13.49 4.57
N LEU A 109 -12.56 14.59 5.11
CA LEU A 109 -13.09 14.60 6.47
C LEU A 109 -14.27 13.63 6.68
N ASN A 110 -14.98 13.22 5.62
CA ASN A 110 -16.21 12.43 5.68
C ASN A 110 -16.17 11.11 4.89
N HIS A 111 -15.28 10.96 3.91
CA HIS A 111 -15.28 9.87 2.94
C HIS A 111 -13.89 9.27 2.73
N ASP A 112 -13.84 7.96 2.60
CA ASP A 112 -12.62 7.18 2.30
C ASP A 112 -12.15 7.43 0.87
N TYR A 113 -10.84 7.50 0.64
CA TYR A 113 -10.29 7.70 -0.71
C TYR A 113 -10.60 6.54 -1.65
N TYR A 114 -10.46 5.31 -1.14
CA TYR A 114 -10.68 4.07 -1.88
C TYR A 114 -11.97 3.39 -1.39
N ILE A 115 -12.73 2.84 -2.33
CA ILE A 115 -13.84 1.93 -2.07
C ILE A 115 -13.62 0.62 -2.83
N PRO A 116 -14.19 -0.52 -2.38
CA PRO A 116 -14.10 -1.77 -3.11
C PRO A 116 -14.53 -1.62 -4.57
N GLU A 117 -13.77 -2.22 -5.49
CA GLU A 117 -14.18 -2.36 -6.89
C GLU A 117 -15.39 -3.29 -6.94
N ASP A 118 -16.51 -2.83 -7.47
CA ASP A 118 -17.76 -3.58 -7.56
C ASP A 118 -17.86 -4.36 -8.88
N SER A 119 -17.10 -3.95 -9.90
CA SER A 119 -17.12 -4.59 -11.21
C SER A 119 -16.25 -5.85 -11.27
N ASP A 120 -16.89 -7.02 -11.45
CA ASP A 120 -16.21 -8.29 -11.74
C ASP A 120 -15.23 -8.22 -12.92
N TRP A 121 -15.62 -7.48 -13.97
CA TRP A 121 -14.77 -7.34 -15.15
C TRP A 121 -13.46 -6.63 -14.82
N HIS A 122 -13.51 -5.48 -14.14
CA HIS A 122 -12.33 -4.74 -13.69
C HIS A 122 -11.46 -5.56 -12.73
N ARG A 123 -12.07 -6.27 -11.75
CA ARG A 123 -11.33 -7.18 -10.86
C ARG A 123 -10.52 -8.22 -11.66
N LYS A 124 -11.17 -8.95 -12.57
CA LYS A 124 -10.56 -10.09 -13.29
C LYS A 124 -9.62 -9.71 -14.43
N ASN A 125 -9.86 -8.59 -15.11
CA ASN A 125 -9.12 -8.23 -16.33
C ASN A 125 -8.08 -7.14 -16.11
N THR A 126 -8.19 -6.36 -15.03
CA THR A 126 -7.30 -5.22 -14.77
C THR A 126 -6.61 -5.29 -13.40
N GLY A 127 -6.99 -6.25 -12.56
CA GLY A 127 -6.51 -6.37 -11.19
C GLY A 127 -6.99 -5.25 -10.27
N SER A 128 -8.07 -4.53 -10.65
CA SER A 128 -8.64 -3.44 -9.83
C SER A 128 -9.35 -4.02 -8.62
N ILE A 129 -8.79 -3.84 -7.43
CA ILE A 129 -9.37 -4.30 -6.16
C ILE A 129 -10.13 -3.16 -5.49
N PHE A 130 -9.57 -1.96 -5.54
CA PHE A 130 -10.17 -0.75 -5.02
C PHE A 130 -10.17 0.35 -6.08
N LYS A 131 -11.23 1.14 -6.10
CA LYS A 131 -11.39 2.28 -6.99
C LYS A 131 -11.49 3.58 -6.20
N HIS A 132 -11.13 4.69 -6.84
CA HIS A 132 -11.31 6.02 -6.25
C HIS A 132 -12.79 6.25 -5.93
N ASN A 133 -13.06 6.75 -4.72
CA ASN A 133 -14.41 7.04 -4.29
C ASN A 133 -14.94 8.32 -4.98
N PRO A 134 -16.01 8.23 -5.77
CA PRO A 134 -16.52 9.36 -6.55
C PRO A 134 -17.17 10.46 -5.70
N LYS A 135 -17.32 10.26 -4.38
CA LYS A 135 -17.86 11.28 -3.46
C LYS A 135 -16.84 12.36 -3.08
N LEU A 136 -15.54 12.10 -3.27
CA LEU A 136 -14.51 13.09 -2.97
C LEU A 136 -14.45 14.15 -4.07
N GLU A 137 -14.23 15.39 -3.64
CA GLU A 137 -13.69 16.43 -4.52
C GLU A 137 -12.32 15.99 -5.04
N PHE A 138 -12.06 16.26 -6.32
CA PHE A 138 -10.80 15.87 -6.91
C PHE A 138 -9.66 16.73 -6.36
N MET A 139 -8.72 16.07 -5.70
CA MET A 139 -7.44 16.60 -5.26
C MET A 139 -6.39 15.54 -5.56
N THR A 140 -5.18 15.96 -5.90
CA THR A 140 -4.03 15.04 -5.87
C THR A 140 -3.86 14.53 -4.43
N VAL A 141 -3.26 13.35 -4.25
CA VAL A 141 -2.98 12.79 -2.91
C VAL A 141 -2.19 13.81 -2.08
N THR A 142 -1.18 14.44 -2.69
CA THR A 142 -0.35 15.44 -2.04
C THR A 142 -1.14 16.70 -1.66
N ASP A 143 -1.96 17.27 -2.56
CA ASP A 143 -2.73 18.47 -2.24
C ASP A 143 -3.73 18.19 -1.12
N ARG A 144 -4.33 16.99 -1.11
CA ARG A 144 -5.22 16.57 -0.02
C ARG A 144 -4.46 16.40 1.29
N ALA A 145 -3.28 15.78 1.28
CA ALA A 145 -2.42 15.65 2.47
C ALA A 145 -2.13 17.02 3.09
N LEU A 146 -1.73 18.00 2.27
CA LEU A 146 -1.46 19.37 2.70
C LEU A 146 -2.70 20.06 3.28
N PHE A 147 -3.86 19.88 2.63
CA PHE A 147 -5.13 20.42 3.12
C PHE A 147 -5.53 19.84 4.48
N LEU A 148 -5.36 18.53 4.67
CA LEU A 148 -5.66 17.85 5.93
C LEU A 148 -4.74 18.32 7.05
N LEU A 149 -3.42 18.34 6.82
CA LEU A 149 -2.46 18.85 7.80
C LEU A 149 -2.81 20.28 8.24
N GLN A 150 -3.15 21.15 7.28
CA GLN A 150 -3.61 22.50 7.57
C GLN A 150 -4.91 22.53 8.38
N HIS A 151 -5.89 21.67 8.06
CA HIS A 151 -7.17 21.58 8.78
C HIS A 151 -6.97 21.28 10.27
N PHE A 152 -6.05 20.37 10.60
CA PHE A 152 -5.69 20.03 11.98
C PHE A 152 -4.68 20.98 12.62
N GLY A 153 -4.29 22.06 11.93
CA GLY A 153 -3.38 23.08 12.47
C GLY A 153 -1.92 22.63 12.60
N VAL A 154 -1.53 21.57 11.86
CA VAL A 154 -0.17 21.04 11.85
C VAL A 154 0.70 21.90 10.92
N SER A 155 1.62 22.66 11.49
CA SER A 155 2.58 23.45 10.72
C SER A 155 3.68 22.58 10.13
N MET A 156 4.28 23.05 9.04
CA MET A 156 5.40 22.39 8.38
C MET A 156 6.56 23.35 8.15
N SER A 157 7.78 22.83 8.23
CA SER A 157 8.98 23.47 7.72
C SER A 157 9.02 23.43 6.19
N VAL A 158 9.93 24.18 5.58
CA VAL A 158 10.16 24.10 4.13
C VAL A 158 10.72 22.74 3.72
N ASN A 159 11.58 22.12 4.55
CA ASN A 159 12.11 20.79 4.28
C ASN A 159 11.00 19.74 4.28
N GLU A 160 10.11 19.79 5.27
CA GLU A 160 8.95 18.89 5.37
C GLU A 160 8.02 19.05 4.18
N TYR A 161 7.68 20.29 3.80
CA TYR A 161 6.85 20.55 2.62
C TYR A 161 7.50 20.00 1.34
N ILE A 162 8.78 20.28 1.11
CA ILE A 162 9.50 19.84 -0.10
C ILE A 162 9.68 18.32 -0.11
N GLY A 163 10.00 17.71 1.03
CA GLY A 163 10.10 16.26 1.19
C GLY A 163 8.77 15.57 0.86
N LEU A 164 7.69 16.01 1.51
CA LEU A 164 6.34 15.51 1.30
C LEU A 164 5.91 15.67 -0.17
N ARG A 165 6.03 16.88 -0.72
CA ARG A 165 5.58 17.20 -2.10
C ARG A 165 6.28 16.38 -3.16
N LEU A 166 7.57 16.10 -2.98
CA LEU A 166 8.42 15.51 -4.01
C LEU A 166 8.69 14.01 -3.80
N THR A 167 7.99 13.36 -2.86
CA THR A 167 8.17 11.92 -2.59
C THR A 167 7.89 11.06 -3.82
N ASP A 168 6.83 11.35 -4.59
CA ASP A 168 6.54 10.69 -5.88
C ASP A 168 7.54 11.03 -7.01
N GLY A 169 8.51 11.90 -6.76
CA GLY A 169 9.50 12.30 -7.75
C GLY A 169 8.85 12.86 -9.02
N MET A 170 9.26 12.36 -10.19
CA MET A 170 8.72 12.78 -11.50
C MET A 170 7.50 11.99 -11.97
N TYR A 171 6.98 11.05 -11.17
CA TYR A 171 5.71 10.38 -11.47
C TYR A 171 4.53 11.37 -11.37
N GLU A 172 4.66 12.39 -10.52
CA GLU A 172 3.76 13.55 -10.47
C GLU A 172 4.28 14.68 -11.40
N GLU A 173 3.46 15.06 -12.37
CA GLU A 173 3.82 16.07 -13.38
C GLU A 173 4.13 17.44 -12.72
N ALA A 174 3.38 17.80 -11.68
CA ALA A 174 3.56 19.06 -10.96
C ALA A 174 4.95 19.18 -10.33
N ASN A 175 5.63 18.07 -10.05
CA ASN A 175 6.94 18.04 -9.42
C ASN A 175 8.09 18.39 -10.37
N LYS A 176 7.88 18.30 -11.69
CA LYS A 176 8.94 18.54 -12.68
C LYS A 176 9.60 19.91 -12.56
N LYS A 177 8.86 20.95 -12.20
CA LYS A 177 9.40 22.31 -12.01
C LYS A 177 10.40 22.41 -10.86
N TYR A 178 10.31 21.51 -9.88
CA TYR A 178 11.23 21.44 -8.74
C TYR A 178 12.47 20.60 -9.07
N LEU A 179 12.29 19.53 -9.85
CA LEU A 179 13.33 18.51 -10.09
C LEU A 179 14.17 18.79 -11.35
N VAL A 180 13.57 19.44 -12.36
CA VAL A 180 14.22 19.76 -13.63
C VAL A 180 14.54 21.26 -13.66
N THR A 181 15.69 21.61 -13.08
CA THR A 181 16.21 22.98 -13.13
C THR A 181 17.59 23.03 -13.79
N PHE A 182 17.79 24.04 -14.62
CA PHE A 182 19.07 24.36 -15.26
C PHE A 182 19.76 25.56 -14.59
N ARG A 183 19.16 26.09 -13.51
CA ARG A 183 19.64 27.25 -12.77
C ARG A 183 20.00 26.85 -11.33
N PRO A 184 21.25 27.06 -10.88
CA PRO A 184 21.67 26.70 -9.53
C PRO A 184 20.79 27.31 -8.43
N GLU A 185 20.29 28.53 -8.61
CA GLU A 185 19.44 29.22 -7.63
C GLU A 185 18.06 28.56 -7.40
N PHE A 186 17.62 27.73 -8.34
CA PHE A 186 16.36 26.99 -8.26
C PHE A 186 16.56 25.51 -7.91
N SER A 187 17.80 25.06 -7.67
CA SER A 187 18.05 23.69 -7.23
C SER A 187 17.50 23.45 -5.83
N LEU A 188 17.06 22.21 -5.59
CA LEU A 188 16.76 21.75 -4.23
C LEU A 188 17.99 21.99 -3.34
N ARG A 189 17.75 22.65 -2.21
CA ARG A 189 18.81 22.98 -1.24
C ARG A 189 19.14 21.80 -0.34
N SER A 190 18.11 21.03 -0.01
CA SER A 190 18.19 19.84 0.83
C SER A 190 18.06 18.56 0.02
N ASN A 191 18.66 17.48 0.54
CA ASN A 191 18.56 16.13 -0.02
C ASN A 191 17.33 15.34 0.46
N ILE A 192 16.52 15.89 1.39
CA ILE A 192 15.37 15.20 2.00
C ILE A 192 14.42 14.57 0.97
N ALA A 193 14.03 15.33 -0.06
CA ALA A 193 13.15 14.86 -1.13
C ALA A 193 13.75 13.70 -1.93
N ARG A 194 15.07 13.68 -2.13
CA ARG A 194 15.74 12.62 -2.89
C ARG A 194 15.77 11.32 -2.10
N ILE A 195 16.02 11.42 -0.79
CA ILE A 195 16.03 10.29 0.15
C ILE A 195 14.63 9.69 0.26
N LEU A 196 13.60 10.52 0.46
CA LEU A 196 12.21 10.07 0.52
C LEU A 196 11.76 9.42 -0.79
N HIS A 197 12.03 10.04 -1.93
CA HIS A 197 11.68 9.45 -3.22
C HIS A 197 12.35 8.08 -3.45
N GLN A 198 13.61 7.95 -3.04
CA GLN A 198 14.31 6.67 -3.10
C GLN A 198 13.67 5.63 -2.16
N ALA A 199 13.28 6.02 -0.94
CA ALA A 199 12.63 5.14 0.02
C ALA A 199 11.28 4.63 -0.49
N ASP A 200 10.46 5.54 -0.98
CA ASP A 200 9.13 5.23 -1.55
C ASP A 200 9.22 4.34 -2.78
N SER A 201 10.10 4.70 -3.73
CA SER A 201 10.34 3.87 -4.91
C SER A 201 10.81 2.46 -4.52
N MET A 202 11.75 2.36 -3.58
CA MET A 202 12.27 1.08 -3.11
C MET A 202 11.20 0.21 -2.46
N SER A 203 10.38 0.79 -1.55
CA SER A 203 9.26 0.08 -0.92
C SER A 203 8.26 -0.41 -1.94
N THR A 204 7.85 0.45 -2.87
CA THR A 204 6.89 0.09 -3.93
C THR A 204 7.34 -1.13 -4.74
N PHE A 205 8.62 -1.20 -5.10
CA PHE A 205 9.16 -2.36 -5.84
C PHE A 205 9.27 -3.62 -4.96
N ILE A 206 9.71 -3.49 -3.71
CA ILE A 206 9.81 -4.62 -2.77
C ILE A 206 8.43 -5.23 -2.52
N GLU A 207 7.41 -4.40 -2.30
CA GLU A 207 6.03 -4.80 -2.08
C GLU A 207 5.43 -5.46 -3.32
N SER A 208 5.69 -4.91 -4.51
CA SER A 208 5.29 -5.54 -5.79
C SER A 208 5.96 -6.91 -5.98
N ASP A 209 7.23 -7.06 -5.60
CA ASP A 209 7.92 -8.35 -5.67
C ASP A 209 7.39 -9.36 -4.66
N GLU A 210 6.91 -8.91 -3.49
CA GLU A 210 6.21 -9.77 -2.52
C GLU A 210 4.92 -10.34 -3.11
N TRP A 211 4.15 -9.49 -3.80
CA TRP A 211 2.95 -9.92 -4.52
C TRP A 211 3.27 -10.99 -5.57
N LYS A 212 4.26 -10.75 -6.45
CA LYS A 212 4.68 -11.74 -7.48
C LYS A 212 5.09 -13.08 -6.86
N ARG A 213 5.84 -13.05 -5.76
CA ARG A 213 6.25 -14.28 -5.04
C ARG A 213 5.04 -15.04 -4.52
N THR A 214 4.02 -14.35 -4.03
CA THR A 214 2.78 -14.95 -3.53
C THR A 214 2.01 -15.64 -4.66
N GLU A 215 1.89 -15.00 -5.83
CA GLU A 215 1.26 -15.61 -7.01
C GLU A 215 1.97 -16.90 -7.44
N ILE A 216 3.31 -16.88 -7.54
CA ILE A 216 4.09 -18.07 -7.91
C ILE A 216 3.84 -19.24 -6.95
N VAL A 217 3.70 -18.96 -5.64
CA VAL A 217 3.40 -19.99 -4.65
C VAL A 217 1.98 -20.52 -4.79
N GLU A 218 1.00 -19.67 -5.12
CA GLU A 218 -0.38 -20.06 -5.38
C GLU A 218 -0.48 -20.94 -6.64
N GLU A 219 0.16 -20.55 -7.74
CA GLU A 219 0.24 -21.32 -8.98
C GLU A 219 0.81 -22.72 -8.73
N GLN A 220 1.93 -22.81 -8.01
CA GLN A 220 2.54 -24.10 -7.65
C GLN A 220 1.62 -24.99 -6.79
N LYS A 221 0.80 -24.40 -5.90
CA LYS A 221 -0.19 -25.14 -5.10
C LYS A 221 -1.33 -25.68 -5.99
N VAL A 222 -1.79 -24.87 -6.95
CA VAL A 222 -2.82 -25.27 -7.92
C VAL A 222 -2.29 -26.40 -8.79
N GLU A 223 -1.09 -26.27 -9.35
CA GLU A 223 -0.45 -27.31 -10.15
C GLU A 223 -0.34 -28.63 -9.39
N LYS A 224 0.19 -28.61 -8.16
CA LYS A 224 0.28 -29.80 -7.29
C LYS A 224 -1.10 -30.43 -7.02
N SER A 225 -2.13 -29.61 -6.87
CA SER A 225 -3.50 -30.09 -6.64
C SER A 225 -4.09 -30.73 -7.90
N VAL A 226 -3.89 -30.10 -9.06
CA VAL A 226 -4.27 -30.65 -10.37
C VAL A 226 -3.54 -31.96 -10.65
N GLU A 227 -2.24 -32.06 -10.34
CA GLU A 227 -1.48 -33.30 -10.45
C GLU A 227 -2.02 -34.41 -9.55
N LYS A 228 -2.38 -34.09 -8.29
CA LYS A 228 -3.01 -35.07 -7.38
C LYS A 228 -4.35 -35.55 -7.93
N ILE A 229 -5.19 -34.65 -8.46
CA ILE A 229 -6.47 -35.00 -9.08
C ILE A 229 -6.22 -35.88 -10.32
N LYS A 230 -5.29 -35.50 -11.20
CA LYS A 230 -4.92 -36.31 -12.37
C LYS A 230 -4.44 -37.70 -11.94
N LYS A 231 -3.56 -37.81 -10.94
CA LYS A 231 -3.12 -39.11 -10.40
C LYS A 231 -4.28 -39.91 -9.82
N ALA A 232 -5.19 -39.30 -9.05
CA ALA A 232 -6.35 -39.98 -8.48
C ALA A 232 -7.36 -40.43 -9.56
N VAL A 233 -7.54 -39.65 -10.62
CA VAL A 233 -8.39 -39.99 -11.77
C VAL A 233 -7.74 -41.09 -12.63
N THR A 234 -6.41 -41.08 -12.77
CA THR A 234 -5.67 -42.11 -13.53
C THR A 234 -5.49 -43.40 -12.72
N MET A 235 -5.49 -43.31 -11.38
CA MET A 235 -5.51 -44.45 -10.44
C MET A 235 -6.92 -45.00 -10.22
N LYS A 236 -7.96 -44.37 -10.77
CA LYS A 236 -9.26 -45.01 -10.94
C LYS A 236 -9.12 -46.07 -12.02
N GLU A 237 -8.74 -47.27 -11.60
CA GLU A 237 -9.69 -48.37 -11.76
C GLU A 237 -11.05 -47.79 -11.36
N THR A 238 -11.90 -47.47 -12.34
CA THR A 238 -13.35 -47.48 -12.09
C THR A 238 -13.59 -48.75 -11.30
N SER A 239 -13.88 -48.66 -10.00
CA SER A 239 -14.17 -49.89 -9.26
C SER A 239 -15.30 -50.53 -10.04
N ASP A 240 -15.11 -51.77 -10.48
CA ASP A 240 -16.08 -52.44 -11.33
C ASP A 240 -17.47 -52.38 -10.66
N GLU A 241 -17.52 -52.34 -9.32
CA GLU A 241 -18.72 -52.07 -8.52
C GLU A 241 -19.43 -50.73 -8.78
N LEU A 242 -18.70 -49.62 -8.98
CA LEU A 242 -19.30 -48.31 -9.28
C LEU A 242 -19.84 -48.26 -10.70
N SER A 243 -19.15 -48.91 -11.64
CA SER A 243 -19.58 -49.07 -13.04
C SER A 243 -20.80 -50.00 -13.14
N GLN A 244 -20.80 -51.10 -12.38
CA GLN A 244 -21.91 -52.05 -12.32
C GLN A 244 -23.15 -51.40 -11.69
N LYS A 245 -23.02 -50.71 -10.55
CA LYS A 245 -24.13 -50.01 -9.89
C LYS A 245 -24.74 -48.91 -10.75
N SER A 246 -23.94 -48.23 -11.57
CA SER A 246 -24.47 -47.21 -12.48
C SER A 246 -25.17 -47.81 -13.71
N LYS A 247 -24.74 -48.99 -14.18
CA LYS A 247 -25.47 -49.76 -15.21
C LYS A 247 -26.77 -50.34 -14.67
N ASP A 248 -26.75 -50.99 -13.51
CA ASP A 248 -27.93 -51.60 -12.89
C ASP A 248 -29.02 -50.54 -12.61
N LEU A 249 -28.65 -49.35 -12.14
CA LEU A 249 -29.59 -48.25 -11.91
C LEU A 249 -30.17 -47.67 -13.22
N PHE A 250 -29.40 -47.69 -14.30
CA PHE A 250 -29.85 -47.22 -15.61
C PHE A 250 -30.83 -48.21 -16.25
N ASP A 251 -30.53 -49.51 -16.17
CA ASP A 251 -31.41 -50.56 -16.64
C ASP A 251 -32.70 -50.65 -15.80
N GLU A 252 -32.65 -50.37 -14.50
CA GLU A 252 -33.85 -50.30 -13.65
C GLU A 252 -34.77 -49.12 -13.98
N LEU A 253 -34.19 -47.97 -14.37
CA LEU A 253 -34.95 -46.75 -14.68
C LEU A 253 -35.41 -46.66 -16.14
N PHE A 254 -34.68 -47.27 -17.07
CA PHE A 254 -34.86 -47.06 -18.52
C PHE A 254 -34.82 -48.35 -19.35
N GLY A 255 -34.60 -49.51 -18.73
CA GLY A 255 -34.68 -50.79 -19.42
C GLY A 255 -36.12 -51.14 -19.75
N ASP A 256 -36.37 -51.53 -21.01
CA ASP A 256 -37.67 -51.99 -21.45
C ASP A 256 -38.08 -53.26 -20.67
N LYS A 257 -39.30 -53.27 -20.12
CA LYS A 257 -39.90 -54.44 -19.47
C LYS A 257 -40.28 -55.55 -20.44
#